data_AF-A0A964K9K4-F1
#
_entry.id   AF-A0A964K9K4-F1
#
_cell.length_a   1.000
_cell.length_b   1.000
_cell.length_c   1.000
_cell.angle_alpha   90.00
_cell.angle_beta   90.00
_cell.angle_gamma   90.00
#
_symmetry.space_group_name_H-M   'P 1'
#
loop_
_entity.id
_entity.type
_entity.pdbx_description
1 polymer ?
#
loop_
_entity_poly.entity_id
_entity_poly.type
_entity_poly.pdbx_seq_one_letter_code
_entity_poly.pdbx_strand_id
1 'polypeptide(L)'
;MVNAPATAAPTEPPPPASFSLKGVRVSPRRAVLLASVAGLLLLAFVIRLAVLTQAEWVIDGDEAVVGVMAQDILKGERPVFFYGQVYLGALEAYLAAGVFSLVGFSAVALKGVLLVLSVVHVALVFVIARRWLGGWAAICATALAALPPLYINASAGRALGGYAETLVLGDLLLWGAMVSAKGTPHRWWVFLGMGLVAGLAVWTHLLVVHYLLAVVLFLWLREPLLPFRPASWAGVAGAVMGSTPLWWFNLQNDWATVRYFVNGPSDSRDVPLMRVLEFWLQGPLSFTLGLVAPWGAAVPPTVAVLLAALYIAALVWLVDRVLREVWVRLRNARPVQPAIMLLLFAASMPLLYVYSEYGKWALDTPDTDFTGRYLLPIASLAPLVLAGLIRAVGRASFLLGLGMLAFVLAANATTYAGADYRLVFQSPYFCCWAPLPSNHDALIALLKERGVQLVVGTHWMGHRVIFESARTMPAFDYFDIEVSGGADRFPEYREWLHKDPLPKLAYVLVRSPGEERLPLDETLEELRVRYERVVLEPYVVYLPERPVHPKEVGWAIAYPY
;
A
#
# COMPACT_ATOMS: atom_id res chain seq x y z
N MET A 1 33.68 -21.53 84.08
CA MET A 1 32.49 -22.39 83.88
C MET A 1 31.46 -21.60 83.10
N VAL A 2 30.88 -22.29 82.12
CA VAL A 2 29.85 -21.84 81.17
C VAL A 2 28.69 -21.14 81.91
N ASN A 3 28.19 -20.03 81.37
CA ASN A 3 26.82 -19.56 81.62
C ASN A 3 26.22 -19.01 80.32
N ALA A 4 25.00 -19.48 80.05
CA ALA A 4 24.32 -19.55 78.76
C ALA A 4 23.87 -18.18 78.18
N PRO A 5 23.63 -18.09 76.86
CA PRO A 5 23.07 -16.90 76.24
C PRO A 5 21.55 -16.81 76.48
N ALA A 6 21.07 -15.61 76.77
CA ALA A 6 19.65 -15.30 76.89
C ALA A 6 18.97 -15.34 75.51
N THR A 7 17.85 -16.04 75.44
CA THR A 7 16.95 -16.14 74.28
C THR A 7 16.28 -14.80 73.98
N ALA A 8 16.55 -14.21 72.81
CA ALA A 8 15.81 -13.08 72.28
C ALA A 8 14.52 -13.56 71.58
N ALA A 9 13.41 -12.86 71.83
CA ALA A 9 12.09 -13.12 71.27
C ALA A 9 12.07 -12.93 69.73
N PRO A 10 11.16 -13.60 68.99
CA PRO A 10 11.09 -13.47 67.55
C PRO A 10 10.52 -12.10 67.16
N THR A 11 11.29 -11.34 66.39
CA THR A 11 10.85 -10.08 65.75
C THR A 11 9.83 -10.40 64.65
N GLU A 12 8.66 -9.79 64.71
CA GLU A 12 7.63 -9.85 63.65
C GLU A 12 8.22 -9.45 62.28
N PRO A 13 7.80 -10.11 61.18
CA PRO A 13 8.22 -9.72 59.84
C PRO A 13 7.65 -8.34 59.48
N PRO A 14 8.40 -7.50 58.76
CA PRO A 14 7.93 -6.18 58.36
C PRO A 14 6.68 -6.32 57.47
N PRO A 15 5.71 -5.39 57.59
CA PRO A 15 4.50 -5.44 56.78
C PRO A 15 4.86 -5.33 55.28
N PRO A 16 4.10 -6.01 54.40
CA PRO A 16 4.38 -6.01 52.97
C PRO A 16 4.33 -4.59 52.43
N ALA A 17 5.35 -4.23 51.64
CA ALA A 17 5.42 -2.94 50.96
C ALA A 17 4.17 -2.75 50.10
N SER A 18 3.27 -1.86 50.55
CA SER A 18 2.12 -1.45 49.76
C SER A 18 2.65 -0.78 48.48
N PHE A 19 2.46 -1.43 47.33
CA PHE A 19 2.66 -0.81 46.02
C PHE A 19 1.63 0.32 45.86
N SER A 20 2.00 1.50 46.33
CA SER A 20 1.24 2.73 46.13
C SER A 20 1.37 3.13 44.66
N LEU A 21 0.34 2.85 43.85
CA LEU A 21 0.09 3.47 42.54
C LEU A 21 -0.20 4.97 42.72
N LYS A 22 0.79 5.74 43.18
CA LYS A 22 0.71 7.21 43.16
C LYS A 22 0.85 7.63 41.70
N GLY A 23 -0.29 8.02 41.13
CA GLY A 23 -0.47 8.32 39.72
C GLY A 23 0.60 9.22 39.12
N VAL A 24 1.08 8.81 37.95
CA VAL A 24 1.89 9.64 37.06
C VAL A 24 1.10 10.90 36.74
N ARG A 25 1.40 12.03 37.41
CA ARG A 25 0.78 13.32 37.11
C ARG A 25 1.24 13.78 35.72
N VAL A 26 0.42 13.52 34.71
CA VAL A 26 0.61 14.06 33.36
C VAL A 26 0.34 15.57 33.42
N SER A 27 1.26 16.40 32.92
CA SER A 27 1.02 17.84 32.86
C SER A 27 -0.19 18.16 31.97
N PRO A 28 -1.00 19.18 32.26
CA PRO A 28 -2.20 19.52 31.46
C PRO A 28 -1.89 19.67 29.97
N ARG A 29 -0.75 20.26 29.62
CA ARG A 29 -0.29 20.40 28.22
C ARG A 29 0.00 19.05 27.55
N ARG A 30 0.56 18.09 28.29
CA ARG A 30 0.82 16.74 27.78
C ARG A 30 -0.47 15.94 27.67
N ALA A 31 -1.41 16.11 28.60
CA ALA A 31 -2.74 15.50 28.53
C ALA A 31 -3.52 15.99 27.30
N VAL A 32 -3.55 17.30 27.05
CA VAL A 32 -4.19 17.88 25.85
C VAL A 32 -3.55 17.34 24.58
N LEU A 33 -2.21 17.29 24.50
CA LEU A 33 -1.52 16.74 23.33
C LEU A 33 -1.91 15.28 23.08
N LEU A 34 -1.90 14.44 24.12
CA LEU A 34 -2.26 13.02 23.99
C LEU A 34 -3.73 12.85 23.58
N ALA A 35 -4.65 13.63 24.17
CA ALA A 35 -6.05 13.63 23.79
C ALA A 35 -6.26 14.07 22.33
N SER A 36 -5.56 15.12 21.87
CA SER A 36 -5.63 15.56 20.48
C SER A 36 -5.12 14.48 19.52
N VAL A 37 -4.00 13.82 19.82
CA VAL A 37 -3.48 12.74 18.97
C VAL A 37 -4.42 11.55 18.97
N ALA A 38 -4.92 11.13 20.13
CA ALA A 38 -5.90 10.04 20.22
C ALA A 38 -7.17 10.34 19.42
N GLY A 39 -7.68 11.58 19.51
CA GLY A 39 -8.83 12.04 18.72
C GLY A 39 -8.55 12.02 17.21
N LEU A 40 -7.35 12.41 16.77
CA LEU A 40 -6.97 12.36 15.35
C LEU A 40 -6.75 10.93 14.84
N LEU A 41 -6.21 10.03 15.65
CA LEU A 41 -6.10 8.61 15.30
C LEU A 41 -7.47 7.94 15.20
N LEU A 42 -8.38 8.26 16.13
CA LEU A 42 -9.76 7.82 16.05
C LEU A 42 -10.46 8.39 14.81
N LEU A 43 -10.26 9.66 14.49
CA LEU A 43 -10.79 10.27 13.26
C LEU A 43 -10.25 9.56 12.02
N ALA A 44 -8.95 9.29 11.97
CA ALA A 44 -8.32 8.55 10.86
C ALA A 44 -8.96 7.17 10.67
N PHE A 45 -9.16 6.43 11.77
CA PHE A 45 -9.84 5.13 11.80
C PHE A 45 -11.28 5.24 11.28
N VAL A 46 -12.06 6.19 11.80
CA VAL A 46 -13.48 6.36 11.46
C VAL A 46 -13.66 6.75 9.99
N ILE A 47 -12.83 7.65 9.44
CA ILE A 47 -12.88 8.03 8.02
C ILE A 47 -12.64 6.82 7.13
N ARG A 48 -11.59 6.04 7.43
CA ARG A 48 -11.24 4.83 6.66
C ARG A 48 -12.31 3.76 6.74
N LEU A 49 -12.83 3.52 7.94
CA LEU A 49 -13.94 2.61 8.15
C LEU A 49 -15.17 3.05 7.35
N ALA A 50 -15.54 4.34 7.42
CA ALA A 50 -16.67 4.88 6.68
C ALA A 50 -16.50 4.69 5.17
N VAL A 51 -15.32 5.00 4.61
CA VAL A 51 -14.99 4.77 3.20
C VAL A 51 -15.12 3.29 2.82
N LEU A 52 -14.54 2.38 3.60
CA LEU A 52 -14.61 0.94 3.31
C LEU A 52 -16.03 0.37 3.44
N THR A 53 -16.81 0.83 4.43
CA THR A 53 -18.21 0.41 4.59
C THR A 53 -19.10 0.92 3.47
N GLN A 54 -18.93 2.16 3.02
CA GLN A 54 -19.66 2.73 1.88
C GLN A 54 -19.24 2.10 0.55
N ALA A 55 -17.99 1.65 0.46
CA ALA A 55 -17.51 0.81 -0.65
C ALA A 55 -18.00 -0.64 -0.58
N GLU A 56 -18.76 -1.01 0.46
CA GLU A 56 -19.19 -2.39 0.73
C GLU A 56 -18.06 -3.40 0.75
N TRP A 57 -16.87 -2.96 1.20
CA TRP A 57 -15.70 -3.81 1.31
C TRP A 57 -15.27 -4.46 -0.02
N VAL A 58 -15.60 -3.82 -1.16
CA VAL A 58 -15.15 -4.26 -2.48
C VAL A 58 -13.64 -4.48 -2.48
N ILE A 59 -13.25 -5.61 -3.06
CA ILE A 59 -11.87 -5.95 -3.42
C ILE A 59 -11.84 -6.20 -4.93
N ASP A 60 -10.70 -5.92 -5.57
CA ASP A 60 -10.47 -6.31 -6.96
C ASP A 60 -9.85 -7.72 -7.07
N GLY A 61 -9.51 -8.13 -8.29
CA GLY A 61 -8.87 -9.42 -8.57
C GLY A 61 -7.45 -9.55 -8.04
N ASP A 62 -6.66 -8.47 -7.99
CA ASP A 62 -5.31 -8.49 -7.42
C ASP A 62 -5.38 -8.63 -5.89
N GLU A 63 -6.31 -7.93 -5.26
CA GLU A 63 -6.58 -8.03 -3.83
C GLU A 63 -7.04 -9.43 -3.42
N ALA A 64 -7.86 -10.07 -4.26
CA ALA A 64 -8.29 -11.44 -4.04
C ALA A 64 -7.13 -12.42 -4.03
N VAL A 65 -6.05 -12.20 -4.80
CA VAL A 65 -4.86 -13.06 -4.76
C VAL A 65 -4.22 -13.03 -3.37
N VAL A 66 -4.12 -11.86 -2.71
CA VAL A 66 -3.63 -11.77 -1.32
C VAL A 66 -4.52 -12.57 -0.38
N GLY A 67 -5.84 -12.47 -0.55
CA GLY A 67 -6.82 -13.25 0.19
C GLY A 67 -6.63 -14.76 0.02
N VAL A 68 -6.42 -15.24 -1.21
CA VAL A 68 -6.16 -16.66 -1.49
C VAL A 68 -4.82 -17.10 -0.90
N MET A 69 -3.76 -16.31 -1.06
CA MET A 69 -2.46 -16.60 -0.44
C MET A 69 -2.57 -16.73 1.08
N ALA A 70 -3.38 -15.87 1.73
CA ALA A 70 -3.63 -15.96 3.16
C ALA A 70 -4.36 -17.26 3.55
N GLN A 71 -5.35 -17.70 2.76
CA GLN A 71 -6.01 -18.99 2.94
C GLN A 71 -5.02 -20.15 2.79
N ASP A 72 -4.09 -20.07 1.84
CA ASP A 72 -3.08 -21.10 1.59
C ASP A 72 -2.03 -21.17 2.68
N ILE A 73 -1.60 -20.02 3.21
CA ILE A 73 -0.68 -19.94 4.36
C ILE A 73 -1.26 -20.69 5.57
N LEU A 74 -2.57 -20.53 5.82
CA LEU A 74 -3.27 -21.25 6.88
C LEU A 74 -3.36 -22.77 6.63
N LYS A 75 -3.28 -23.20 5.36
CA LYS A 75 -3.22 -24.63 4.98
C LYS A 75 -1.80 -25.20 5.02
N GLY A 76 -0.78 -24.38 5.23
CA GLY A 76 0.62 -24.81 5.36
C GLY A 76 1.56 -24.26 4.30
N GLU A 77 1.05 -23.55 3.28
CA GLU A 77 1.90 -22.95 2.26
C GLU A 77 2.79 -21.85 2.84
N ARG A 78 3.95 -21.65 2.23
CA ARG A 78 4.95 -20.65 2.67
C ARG A 78 5.42 -19.82 1.48
N PRO A 79 4.53 -19.06 0.82
CA PRO A 79 4.92 -18.20 -0.28
C PRO A 79 5.97 -17.20 0.19
N VAL A 80 7.03 -17.06 -0.61
CA VAL A 80 8.02 -16.00 -0.41
C VAL A 80 7.56 -14.71 -1.07
N PHE A 81 6.96 -14.82 -2.25
CA PHE A 81 6.48 -13.70 -3.04
C PHE A 81 4.99 -13.86 -3.34
N PHE A 82 4.38 -12.74 -3.71
CA PHE A 82 3.07 -12.66 -4.33
C PHE A 82 3.01 -13.63 -5.53
N TYR A 83 1.96 -14.45 -5.62
CA TYR A 83 1.85 -15.47 -6.65
C TYR A 83 2.06 -14.90 -8.05
N GLY A 84 2.79 -15.59 -8.93
CA GLY A 84 3.12 -15.11 -10.28
C GLY A 84 4.10 -13.92 -10.35
N GLN A 85 4.66 -13.45 -9.24
CA GLN A 85 5.71 -12.43 -9.21
C GLN A 85 6.91 -12.89 -8.38
N VAL A 86 8.11 -12.50 -8.80
CA VAL A 86 9.37 -12.91 -8.15
C VAL A 86 10.03 -11.77 -7.36
N TYR A 87 9.30 -10.68 -7.09
CA TYR A 87 9.87 -9.47 -6.51
C TYR A 87 8.99 -8.77 -5.46
N LEU A 88 7.74 -9.17 -5.31
CA LEU A 88 6.77 -8.56 -4.39
C LEU A 88 6.53 -9.48 -3.20
N GLY A 89 7.02 -9.13 -2.01
CA GLY A 89 7.04 -10.04 -0.85
C GLY A 89 5.65 -10.37 -0.32
N ALA A 90 5.49 -11.58 0.20
CA ALA A 90 4.21 -12.08 0.72
C ALA A 90 3.80 -11.53 2.11
N LEU A 91 4.44 -10.46 2.62
CA LEU A 91 4.22 -9.96 3.99
C LEU A 91 2.75 -9.66 4.27
N GLU A 92 2.08 -8.96 3.35
CA GLU A 92 0.66 -8.61 3.48
C GLU A 92 -0.23 -9.87 3.60
N ALA A 93 0.05 -10.92 2.83
CA ALA A 93 -0.66 -12.20 2.91
C ALA A 93 -0.42 -12.92 4.26
N TYR A 94 0.78 -12.84 4.84
CA TYR A 94 1.05 -13.38 6.18
C TYR A 94 0.28 -12.62 7.27
N LEU A 95 0.19 -11.28 7.17
CA LEU A 95 -0.61 -10.47 8.09
C LEU A 95 -2.11 -10.82 7.96
N ALA A 96 -2.62 -10.93 6.73
CA ALA A 96 -3.99 -11.34 6.44
C ALA A 96 -4.29 -12.76 6.95
N ALA A 97 -3.37 -13.72 6.78
CA ALA A 97 -3.51 -15.07 7.33
C ALA A 97 -3.65 -15.05 8.86
N GLY A 98 -2.84 -14.24 9.54
CA GLY A 98 -2.95 -14.02 10.99
C GLY A 98 -4.34 -13.55 11.40
N VAL A 99 -4.90 -12.55 10.70
CA VAL A 99 -6.27 -12.05 10.97
C VAL A 99 -7.33 -13.11 10.64
N PHE A 100 -7.22 -13.79 9.49
CA PHE A 100 -8.14 -14.85 9.08
C PHE A 100 -8.20 -16.00 10.09
N SER A 101 -7.07 -16.32 10.75
CA SER A 101 -7.05 -17.34 11.80
C SER A 101 -7.88 -16.99 13.04
N LEU A 102 -8.16 -15.69 13.25
CA LEU A 102 -8.88 -15.19 14.42
C LEU A 102 -10.37 -14.96 14.14
N VAL A 103 -10.71 -14.43 12.96
CA VAL A 103 -12.09 -13.97 12.64
C VAL A 103 -12.67 -14.59 11.37
N GLY A 104 -11.94 -15.49 10.70
CA GLY A 104 -12.32 -16.08 9.41
C GLY A 104 -11.90 -15.24 8.21
N PHE A 105 -11.83 -15.87 7.03
CA PHE A 105 -11.51 -15.18 5.79
C PHE A 105 -12.72 -14.40 5.28
N SER A 106 -12.51 -13.16 4.87
CA SER A 106 -13.51 -12.29 4.24
C SER A 106 -12.83 -11.06 3.66
N ALA A 107 -13.49 -10.34 2.76
CA ALA A 107 -13.01 -9.04 2.28
C ALA A 107 -12.86 -8.03 3.44
N VAL A 108 -13.78 -8.07 4.42
CA VAL A 108 -13.72 -7.24 5.63
C VAL A 108 -12.43 -7.49 6.42
N ALA A 109 -12.10 -8.76 6.68
CA ALA A 109 -10.89 -9.13 7.41
C ALA A 109 -9.61 -8.74 6.65
N LEU A 110 -9.60 -8.87 5.33
CA LEU A 110 -8.47 -8.49 4.48
C LEU A 110 -8.23 -6.97 4.54
N LYS A 111 -9.26 -6.16 4.28
CA LYS A 111 -9.20 -4.70 4.36
C LYS A 111 -8.92 -4.21 5.79
N GLY A 112 -9.32 -4.97 6.81
CA GLY A 112 -9.04 -4.68 8.22
C GLY A 112 -7.55 -4.57 8.53
N VAL A 113 -6.71 -5.39 7.90
CA VAL A 113 -5.24 -5.30 8.01
C VAL A 113 -4.76 -3.91 7.59
N LEU A 114 -5.20 -3.46 6.41
CA LEU A 114 -4.79 -2.18 5.82
C LEU A 114 -5.34 -0.97 6.60
N LEU A 115 -6.55 -1.10 7.14
CA LEU A 115 -7.14 -0.12 8.03
C LEU A 115 -6.22 0.10 9.25
N VAL A 116 -5.77 -0.97 9.90
CA VAL A 116 -4.85 -0.87 11.05
C VAL A 116 -3.51 -0.26 10.64
N LEU A 117 -2.89 -0.77 9.56
CA LEU A 117 -1.59 -0.26 9.08
C LEU A 117 -1.64 1.23 8.73
N SER A 118 -2.72 1.69 8.11
CA SER A 118 -2.88 3.10 7.76
C SER A 118 -3.09 4.00 8.99
N VAL A 119 -3.67 3.51 10.10
CA VAL A 119 -3.69 4.25 11.38
C VAL A 119 -2.31 4.27 12.03
N VAL A 120 -1.55 3.17 11.94
CA VAL A 120 -0.15 3.11 12.40
C VAL A 120 0.71 4.13 11.65
N HIS A 121 0.53 4.25 10.33
CA HIS A 121 1.15 5.29 9.50
C HIS A 121 0.87 6.70 10.05
N VAL A 122 -0.40 7.04 10.32
CA VAL A 122 -0.76 8.36 10.90
C VAL A 122 -0.08 8.59 12.25
N ALA A 123 0.03 7.56 13.09
CA ALA A 123 0.75 7.64 14.36
C ALA A 123 2.25 7.88 14.18
N LEU A 124 2.87 7.25 13.17
CA LEU A 124 4.29 7.45 12.85
C LEU A 124 4.55 8.85 12.30
N VAL A 125 3.68 9.39 11.44
CA VAL A 125 3.73 10.79 11.00
C VAL A 125 3.73 11.74 12.19
N PHE A 126 2.88 11.51 13.21
CA PHE A 126 2.92 12.29 14.45
C PHE A 126 4.30 12.20 15.14
N VAL A 127 4.84 11.00 15.31
CA VAL A 127 6.13 10.77 15.99
C VAL A 127 7.27 11.49 15.27
N ILE A 128 7.32 11.38 13.95
CA ILE A 128 8.32 12.04 13.09
C ILE A 128 8.16 13.56 13.19
N ALA A 129 6.96 14.09 13.00
CA ALA A 129 6.67 15.51 13.07
C ALA A 129 6.95 16.10 14.45
N ARG A 130 6.66 15.37 15.53
CA ARG A 130 6.92 15.79 16.91
C ARG A 130 8.41 15.92 17.19
N ARG A 131 9.23 15.08 16.56
CA ARG A 131 10.69 15.07 16.69
C ARG A 131 11.37 16.13 15.83
N TRP A 132 10.84 16.38 14.65
CA TRP A 132 11.39 17.36 13.70
C TRP A 132 10.87 18.78 13.96
N LEU A 133 9.55 18.96 13.92
CA LEU A 133 8.89 20.26 14.00
C LEU A 133 8.52 20.61 15.45
N GLY A 134 7.93 19.69 16.21
CA GLY A 134 7.47 19.94 17.59
C GLY A 134 5.95 19.98 17.75
N GLY A 135 5.45 20.38 18.92
CA GLY A 135 4.06 20.15 19.38
C GLY A 135 2.95 20.48 18.39
N TRP A 136 2.65 21.76 18.16
CA TRP A 136 1.55 22.18 17.29
C TRP A 136 1.67 21.66 15.85
N ALA A 137 2.86 21.78 15.25
CA ALA A 137 3.09 21.29 13.90
C ALA A 137 2.92 19.77 13.77
N ALA A 138 3.20 19.01 14.83
CA ALA A 138 2.92 17.57 14.83
C ALA A 138 1.42 17.29 14.80
N ILE A 139 0.60 18.07 15.52
CA ILE A 139 -0.85 17.99 15.41
C ILE A 139 -1.33 18.33 14.00
N CYS A 140 -0.79 19.38 13.37
CA CYS A 140 -1.10 19.70 11.97
C CYS A 140 -0.76 18.55 11.02
N ALA A 141 0.45 17.99 11.11
CA ALA A 141 0.87 16.86 10.26
C ALA A 141 -0.02 15.64 10.47
N THR A 142 -0.39 15.36 11.72
CA THR A 142 -1.29 14.24 12.06
C THR A 142 -2.69 14.45 11.51
N ALA A 143 -3.22 15.67 11.58
CA ALA A 143 -4.53 15.99 11.03
C ALA A 143 -4.55 15.84 9.49
N LEU A 144 -3.51 16.30 8.82
CA LEU A 144 -3.34 16.14 7.37
C LEU A 144 -3.19 14.67 6.96
N ALA A 145 -2.50 13.85 7.77
CA ALA A 145 -2.39 12.40 7.52
C ALA A 145 -3.67 11.62 7.90
N ALA A 146 -4.44 12.11 8.87
CA ALA A 146 -5.72 11.54 9.27
C ALA A 146 -6.78 11.72 8.18
N LEU A 147 -6.81 12.88 7.54
CA LEU A 147 -7.66 13.21 6.38
C LEU A 147 -6.78 13.59 5.16
N PRO A 148 -6.12 12.61 4.52
CA PRO A 148 -5.38 12.84 3.29
C PRO A 148 -6.35 12.95 2.10
N PRO A 149 -5.93 13.36 0.90
CA PRO A 149 -6.73 13.17 -0.31
C PRO A 149 -7.24 11.73 -0.43
N LEU A 150 -8.47 11.55 -0.92
CA LEU A 150 -9.12 10.23 -1.04
C LEU A 150 -8.23 9.24 -1.80
N TYR A 151 -7.48 9.69 -2.79
CA TYR A 151 -6.56 8.85 -3.56
C TYR A 151 -5.50 8.15 -2.71
N ILE A 152 -4.88 8.87 -1.78
CA ILE A 152 -3.91 8.29 -0.84
C ILE A 152 -4.61 7.29 0.08
N ASN A 153 -5.79 7.63 0.57
CA ASN A 153 -6.56 6.77 1.46
C ASN A 153 -6.96 5.45 0.77
N ALA A 154 -7.45 5.54 -0.47
CA ALA A 154 -7.83 4.40 -1.30
C ALA A 154 -6.62 3.52 -1.62
N SER A 155 -5.51 4.12 -2.08
CA SER A 155 -4.28 3.40 -2.42
C SER A 155 -3.70 2.63 -1.22
N ALA A 156 -3.72 3.23 -0.03
CA ALA A 156 -3.30 2.54 1.20
C ALA A 156 -4.32 1.52 1.72
N GLY A 157 -5.56 1.56 1.22
CA GLY A 157 -6.67 0.67 1.61
C GLY A 157 -6.92 -0.49 0.64
N ARG A 158 -6.05 -0.70 -0.35
CA ARG A 158 -6.12 -1.82 -1.30
C ARG A 158 -5.04 -2.84 -1.01
N ALA A 159 -5.42 -4.12 -1.01
CA ALA A 159 -4.55 -5.25 -0.72
C ALA A 159 -3.69 -5.63 -1.93
N LEU A 160 -2.79 -4.74 -2.34
CA LEU A 160 -2.00 -4.87 -3.58
C LEU A 160 -0.57 -5.37 -3.33
N GLY A 161 -0.31 -6.01 -2.18
CA GLY A 161 0.95 -6.68 -1.89
C GLY A 161 2.07 -5.76 -1.38
N GLY A 162 1.80 -4.95 -0.36
CA GLY A 162 2.85 -4.31 0.45
C GLY A 162 2.84 -2.78 0.48
N TYR A 163 1.81 -2.12 -0.05
CA TYR A 163 1.77 -0.66 -0.14
C TYR A 163 1.62 0.02 1.23
N ALA A 164 0.70 -0.45 2.07
CA ALA A 164 0.49 0.09 3.42
C ALA A 164 1.67 -0.25 4.34
N GLU A 165 2.22 -1.45 4.21
CA GLU A 165 3.43 -1.92 4.88
C GLU A 165 4.62 -1.04 4.53
N THR A 166 4.77 -0.67 3.26
CA THR A 166 5.85 0.23 2.81
C THR A 166 5.79 1.59 3.49
N LEU A 167 4.58 2.15 3.66
CA LEU A 167 4.41 3.40 4.41
C LEU A 167 4.91 3.25 5.85
N VAL A 168 4.46 2.20 6.55
CA VAL A 168 4.84 1.94 7.95
C VAL A 168 6.34 1.68 8.10
N LEU A 169 6.90 0.78 7.28
CA LEU A 169 8.31 0.43 7.31
C LEU A 169 9.19 1.62 6.89
N GLY A 170 8.76 2.36 5.87
CA GLY A 170 9.42 3.59 5.43
C GLY A 170 9.45 4.67 6.50
N ASP A 171 8.33 4.90 7.18
CA ASP A 171 8.24 5.84 8.29
C ASP A 171 9.12 5.44 9.48
N LEU A 172 9.20 4.13 9.78
CA LEU A 172 10.14 3.61 10.77
C LEU A 172 11.60 3.89 10.38
N LEU A 173 11.95 3.83 9.10
CA LEU A 173 13.28 4.19 8.60
C LEU A 173 13.58 5.69 8.77
N LEU A 174 12.65 6.57 8.40
CA LEU A 174 12.80 8.02 8.60
C LEU A 174 12.94 8.36 10.08
N TRP A 175 12.10 7.75 10.92
CA TRP A 175 12.17 7.92 12.37
C TRP A 175 13.49 7.41 12.94
N GLY A 176 13.93 6.20 12.55
CA GLY A 176 15.19 5.60 12.94
C GLY A 176 16.39 6.49 12.61
N ALA A 177 16.42 7.06 11.40
CA ALA A 177 17.45 8.01 10.99
C ALA A 177 17.48 9.25 11.89
N MET A 178 16.32 9.80 12.25
CA MET A 178 16.22 10.92 13.19
C MET A 178 16.60 10.53 14.63
N VAL A 179 16.38 9.28 15.06
CA VAL A 179 16.80 8.77 16.36
C VAL A 179 18.33 8.70 16.42
N SER A 180 18.94 8.06 15.43
CA SER A 180 20.39 7.94 15.27
C SER A 180 21.10 9.30 15.25
N ALA A 181 20.46 10.34 14.73
CA ALA A 181 21.01 11.68 14.62
C ALA A 181 21.01 12.54 15.91
N LYS A 182 20.36 12.13 17.01
CA LYS A 182 20.09 13.03 18.18
C LYS A 182 20.51 12.45 19.55
N GLY A 183 21.54 11.59 19.61
CA GLY A 183 22.02 10.97 20.85
C GLY A 183 23.49 10.54 20.79
N THR A 184 23.89 9.58 21.62
CA THR A 184 25.19 8.89 21.50
C THR A 184 25.26 8.23 20.13
N PRO A 185 26.14 8.66 19.22
CA PRO A 185 26.16 8.14 17.86
C PRO A 185 26.52 6.64 17.86
N HIS A 186 25.98 5.90 16.90
CA HIS A 186 26.37 4.50 16.60
C HIS A 186 25.94 3.40 17.60
N ARG A 187 24.75 3.49 18.20
CA ARG A 187 24.17 2.33 18.89
C ARG A 187 23.93 1.21 17.89
N TRP A 188 24.73 0.14 17.95
CA TRP A 188 24.68 -0.96 16.98
C TRP A 188 23.29 -1.57 16.87
N TRP A 189 22.52 -1.66 17.96
CA TRP A 189 21.14 -2.18 17.94
C TRP A 189 20.14 -1.26 17.23
N VAL A 190 20.36 0.07 17.23
CA VAL A 190 19.51 1.00 16.45
C VAL A 190 19.77 0.79 14.96
N PHE A 191 21.04 0.67 14.58
CA PHE A 191 21.41 0.37 13.20
C PHE A 191 20.93 -1.03 12.78
N LEU A 192 21.08 -2.04 13.64
CA LEU A 192 20.54 -3.39 13.43
C LEU A 192 19.03 -3.35 13.17
N GLY A 193 18.28 -2.64 14.02
CA GLY A 193 16.83 -2.47 13.87
C GLY A 193 16.46 -1.75 12.57
N MET A 194 17.17 -0.66 12.23
CA MET A 194 16.98 0.02 10.93
C MET A 194 17.29 -0.90 9.76
N GLY A 195 18.35 -1.71 9.87
CA GLY A 195 18.70 -2.74 8.91
C GLY A 195 17.58 -3.75 8.73
N LEU A 196 17.09 -4.35 9.82
CA LEU A 196 15.99 -5.32 9.79
C LEU A 196 14.75 -4.75 9.10
N VAL A 197 14.37 -3.51 9.44
CA VAL A 197 13.24 -2.81 8.79
C VAL A 197 13.53 -2.57 7.30
N ALA A 198 14.74 -2.13 6.94
CA ALA A 198 15.14 -1.91 5.55
C ALA A 198 15.08 -3.21 4.73
N GLY A 199 15.62 -4.31 5.26
CA GLY A 199 15.59 -5.62 4.60
C GLY A 199 14.17 -6.15 4.44
N LEU A 200 13.36 -6.07 5.50
CA LEU A 200 11.95 -6.46 5.46
C LEU A 200 11.18 -5.64 4.43
N ALA A 201 11.42 -4.33 4.37
CA ALA A 201 10.77 -3.45 3.41
C ALA A 201 11.19 -3.72 1.96
N VAL A 202 12.48 -3.99 1.72
CA VAL A 202 12.98 -4.38 0.38
C VAL A 202 12.35 -5.69 -0.08
N TRP A 203 12.25 -6.69 0.79
CA TRP A 203 11.55 -7.92 0.45
C TRP A 203 10.07 -7.68 0.20
N THR A 204 9.42 -6.83 1.01
CA THR A 204 7.99 -6.54 0.90
C THR A 204 7.67 -5.84 -0.41
N HIS A 205 8.27 -4.67 -0.68
CA HIS A 205 7.96 -3.88 -1.85
C HIS A 205 9.07 -2.87 -2.16
N LEU A 206 9.58 -2.85 -3.40
CA LEU A 206 10.71 -2.01 -3.79
C LEU A 206 10.46 -0.50 -3.72
N LEU A 207 9.20 -0.09 -3.64
CA LEU A 207 8.79 1.30 -3.43
C LEU A 207 9.42 1.95 -2.19
N VAL A 208 9.90 1.15 -1.22
CA VAL A 208 10.70 1.64 -0.09
C VAL A 208 11.99 2.37 -0.53
N VAL A 209 12.45 2.17 -1.76
CA VAL A 209 13.65 2.81 -2.32
C VAL A 209 13.69 4.34 -2.09
N HIS A 210 12.54 5.02 -2.13
CA HIS A 210 12.42 6.45 -1.86
C HIS A 210 12.86 6.80 -0.41
N TYR A 211 12.47 5.97 0.56
CA TYR A 211 12.86 6.09 1.95
C TYR A 211 14.34 5.72 2.15
N LEU A 212 14.79 4.62 1.52
CA LEU A 212 16.17 4.15 1.65
C LEU A 212 17.18 5.16 1.10
N LEU A 213 16.94 5.69 -0.10
CA LEU A 213 17.81 6.72 -0.69
C LEU A 213 17.89 7.94 0.22
N ALA A 214 16.75 8.44 0.69
CA ALA A 214 16.71 9.58 1.60
C ALA A 214 17.50 9.31 2.90
N VAL A 215 17.28 8.16 3.55
CA VAL A 215 17.90 7.80 4.83
C VAL A 215 19.39 7.54 4.68
N VAL A 216 19.81 6.73 3.71
CA VAL A 216 21.22 6.36 3.51
C VAL A 216 22.04 7.59 3.13
N LEU A 217 21.57 8.40 2.17
CA LEU A 217 22.26 9.62 1.78
C LEU A 217 22.30 10.64 2.92
N PHE A 218 21.22 10.79 3.69
CA PHE A 218 21.23 11.67 4.86
C PHE A 218 22.28 11.23 5.90
N LEU A 219 22.31 9.95 6.25
CA LEU A 219 23.26 9.41 7.23
C LEU A 219 24.71 9.54 6.74
N TRP A 220 24.96 9.28 5.45
CA TRP A 220 26.27 9.45 4.83
C TRP A 220 26.71 10.91 4.78
N LEU A 221 25.85 11.83 4.34
CA LEU A 221 26.14 13.28 4.32
C LEU A 221 26.40 13.81 5.73
N ARG A 222 25.74 13.25 6.74
CA ARG A 222 25.94 13.60 8.15
C ARG A 222 27.30 13.12 8.65
N GLU A 223 27.64 11.88 8.38
CA GLU A 223 28.86 11.24 8.87
C GLU A 223 29.50 10.40 7.74
N PRO A 224 30.37 10.99 6.90
CA PRO A 224 30.91 10.28 5.72
C PRO A 224 31.73 9.03 6.06
N LEU A 225 32.30 8.97 7.27
CA LEU A 225 33.04 7.82 7.79
C LEU A 225 32.13 6.77 8.44
N LEU A 226 30.81 6.95 8.42
CA LEU A 226 29.84 6.02 8.98
C LEU A 226 30.01 4.59 8.45
N PRO A 227 30.27 4.33 7.15
CA PRO A 227 30.46 2.96 6.65
C PRO A 227 31.59 2.18 7.35
N PHE A 228 32.59 2.88 7.88
CA PHE A 228 33.72 2.26 8.60
C PHE A 228 33.42 2.02 10.08
N ARG A 229 32.23 2.37 10.57
CA ARG A 229 31.83 2.19 11.98
C ARG A 229 31.19 0.80 12.16
N PRO A 230 31.48 0.08 13.27
CA PRO A 230 30.87 -1.23 13.54
C PRO A 230 29.34 -1.24 13.54
N ALA A 231 28.71 -0.12 13.97
CA ALA A 231 27.26 0.00 13.94
C ALA A 231 26.67 -0.10 12.52
N SER A 232 27.37 0.38 11.50
CA SER A 232 26.92 0.29 10.11
C SER A 232 26.88 -1.16 9.64
N TRP A 233 27.87 -1.96 10.04
CA TRP A 233 27.88 -3.40 9.78
C TRP A 233 26.75 -4.13 10.52
N ALA A 234 26.38 -3.70 11.73
CA ALA A 234 25.16 -4.19 12.37
C ALA A 234 23.92 -3.84 11.54
N GLY A 235 23.87 -2.66 10.93
CA GLY A 235 22.80 -2.29 9.99
C GLY A 235 22.77 -3.15 8.73
N VAL A 236 23.94 -3.45 8.14
CA VAL A 236 24.04 -4.37 7.00
C VAL A 236 23.58 -5.77 7.37
N ALA A 237 24.04 -6.30 8.51
CA ALA A 237 23.58 -7.59 9.03
C ALA A 237 22.06 -7.61 9.25
N GLY A 238 21.52 -6.52 9.80
CA GLY A 238 20.08 -6.34 9.93
C GLY A 238 19.36 -6.39 8.58
N ALA A 239 19.88 -5.69 7.57
CA ALA A 239 19.29 -5.67 6.24
C ALA A 239 19.27 -7.06 5.59
N VAL A 240 20.37 -7.81 5.69
CA VAL A 240 20.44 -9.20 5.21
C VAL A 240 19.43 -10.08 5.95
N MET A 241 19.36 -9.98 7.28
CA MET A 241 18.39 -10.73 8.09
C MET A 241 16.94 -10.38 7.75
N GLY A 242 16.62 -9.10 7.58
CA GLY A 242 15.26 -8.65 7.25
C GLY A 242 14.82 -9.08 5.85
N SER A 243 15.78 -9.18 4.92
CA SER A 243 15.55 -9.64 3.54
C SER A 243 15.84 -11.13 3.35
N THR A 244 15.93 -11.94 4.43
CA THR A 244 16.20 -13.38 4.34
C THR A 244 15.29 -14.11 3.35
N PRO A 245 13.97 -13.87 3.29
CA PRO A 245 13.12 -14.56 2.32
C PRO A 245 13.54 -14.30 0.86
N LEU A 246 13.92 -13.07 0.51
CA LEU A 246 14.43 -12.70 -0.81
C LEU A 246 15.69 -13.51 -1.17
N TRP A 247 16.65 -13.59 -0.25
CA TRP A 247 17.90 -14.34 -0.49
C TRP A 247 17.64 -15.83 -0.61
N TRP A 248 16.83 -16.38 0.29
CA TRP A 248 16.46 -17.79 0.29
C TRP A 248 15.84 -18.22 -1.05
N PHE A 249 14.88 -17.44 -1.56
CA PHE A 249 14.25 -17.73 -2.84
C PHE A 249 15.24 -17.64 -4.02
N ASN A 250 16.06 -16.60 -4.08
CA ASN A 250 17.00 -16.44 -5.20
C ASN A 250 18.07 -17.53 -5.23
N LEU A 251 18.53 -18.00 -4.07
CA LEU A 251 19.46 -19.13 -3.99
C LEU A 251 18.86 -20.45 -4.50
N GLN A 252 17.53 -20.58 -4.46
CA GLN A 252 16.82 -21.78 -4.93
C GLN A 252 16.29 -21.67 -6.37
N ASN A 253 16.17 -20.46 -6.91
CA ASN A 253 15.50 -20.18 -8.18
C ASN A 253 16.42 -19.47 -9.18
N ASP A 254 17.72 -19.81 -9.17
CA ASP A 254 18.74 -19.28 -10.08
C ASP A 254 18.69 -17.75 -10.20
N TRP A 255 18.61 -17.06 -9.07
CA TRP A 255 18.54 -15.59 -9.00
C TRP A 255 17.40 -14.99 -9.83
N ALA A 256 16.23 -15.65 -9.86
CA ALA A 256 15.06 -15.24 -10.66
C ALA A 256 14.66 -13.77 -10.45
N THR A 257 14.72 -13.24 -9.23
CA THR A 257 14.42 -11.82 -8.98
C THR A 257 15.41 -10.91 -9.70
N VAL A 258 16.71 -11.24 -9.65
CA VAL A 258 17.76 -10.46 -10.33
C VAL A 258 17.57 -10.54 -11.84
N ARG A 259 17.34 -11.75 -12.39
CA ARG A 259 17.08 -11.93 -13.81
C ARG A 259 15.85 -11.15 -14.28
N TYR A 260 14.79 -11.11 -13.48
CA TYR A 260 13.60 -10.30 -13.78
C TYR A 260 13.94 -8.81 -13.95
N PHE A 261 14.71 -8.23 -13.02
CA PHE A 261 15.09 -6.82 -13.12
C PHE A 261 16.17 -6.52 -14.17
N VAL A 262 17.09 -7.47 -14.43
CA VAL A 262 18.15 -7.30 -15.43
C VAL A 262 17.62 -7.43 -16.85
N ASN A 263 16.76 -8.43 -17.10
CA ASN A 263 16.20 -8.64 -18.42
C ASN A 263 15.08 -7.62 -18.71
N GLY A 264 14.50 -7.03 -17.67
CA GLY A 264 13.33 -6.17 -17.77
C GLY A 264 12.12 -6.91 -18.34
N PRO A 265 10.95 -6.24 -18.41
CA PRO A 265 9.89 -6.69 -19.29
C PRO A 265 10.38 -6.67 -20.75
N SER A 266 9.98 -7.66 -21.56
CA SER A 266 10.43 -7.81 -22.96
C SER A 266 10.09 -6.62 -23.88
N ASP A 267 9.24 -5.69 -23.42
CA ASP A 267 8.72 -4.56 -24.19
C ASP A 267 9.21 -3.19 -23.68
N SER A 268 10.47 -3.07 -23.25
CA SER A 268 11.04 -1.76 -22.91
C SER A 268 11.12 -0.86 -24.14
N ARG A 269 10.31 0.20 -24.20
CA ARG A 269 10.31 1.18 -25.30
C ARG A 269 11.04 2.46 -24.90
N ASP A 270 11.72 3.08 -25.86
CA ASP A 270 12.29 4.42 -25.69
C ASP A 270 11.18 5.47 -25.84
N VAL A 271 10.68 5.96 -24.70
CA VAL A 271 9.77 7.11 -24.65
C VAL A 271 10.49 8.37 -24.15
N PRO A 272 10.16 9.57 -24.68
CA PRO A 272 10.76 10.81 -24.18
C PRO A 272 10.46 11.03 -22.70
N LEU A 273 11.50 11.19 -21.88
CA LEU A 273 11.36 11.40 -20.43
C LEU A 273 10.46 12.58 -20.06
N MET A 274 10.43 13.63 -20.91
CA MET A 274 9.56 14.78 -20.70
C MET A 274 8.07 14.41 -20.78
N ARG A 275 7.68 13.48 -21.66
CA ARG A 275 6.29 13.00 -21.77
C ARG A 275 5.88 12.24 -20.52
N VAL A 276 6.78 11.42 -19.97
CA VAL A 276 6.54 10.72 -18.70
C VAL A 276 6.41 11.71 -17.55
N LEU A 277 7.23 12.77 -17.53
CA LEU A 277 7.13 13.83 -16.52
C LEU A 277 5.83 14.63 -16.63
N GLU A 278 5.41 14.99 -17.85
CA GLU A 278 4.13 15.67 -18.11
C GLU A 278 2.95 14.82 -17.62
N PHE A 279 2.95 13.52 -17.95
CA PHE A 279 1.96 12.58 -17.45
C PHE A 279 1.97 12.52 -15.92
N TRP A 280 3.15 12.39 -15.31
CA TRP A 280 3.30 12.36 -13.85
C TRP A 280 2.73 13.61 -13.18
N LEU A 281 2.97 14.80 -13.74
CA LEU A 281 2.45 16.07 -13.22
C LEU A 281 0.92 16.16 -13.37
N GLN A 282 0.38 15.80 -14.54
CA GLN A 282 -1.03 15.98 -14.87
C GLN A 282 -1.93 14.90 -14.24
N GLY A 283 -1.44 13.67 -14.10
CA GLY A 283 -2.19 12.54 -13.53
C GLY A 283 -1.73 12.22 -12.10
N PRO A 284 -0.81 11.24 -11.91
CA PRO A 284 -0.39 10.72 -10.60
C PRO A 284 -0.16 11.74 -9.50
N LEU A 285 0.63 12.79 -9.76
CA LEU A 285 0.93 13.80 -8.75
C LEU A 285 -0.33 14.60 -8.40
N SER A 286 -1.13 14.96 -9.39
CA SER A 286 -2.36 15.71 -9.17
C SER A 286 -3.38 14.94 -8.35
N PHE A 287 -3.54 13.63 -8.58
CA PHE A 287 -4.42 12.78 -7.77
C PHE A 287 -3.92 12.62 -6.34
N THR A 288 -2.62 12.35 -6.16
CA THR A 288 -2.03 12.13 -4.83
C THR A 288 -2.00 13.39 -3.97
N LEU A 289 -1.90 14.57 -4.58
CA LEU A 289 -1.99 15.85 -3.89
C LEU A 289 -3.43 16.33 -3.65
N GLY A 290 -4.43 15.67 -4.24
CA GLY A 290 -5.84 16.05 -4.14
C GLY A 290 -6.24 17.24 -5.02
N LEU A 291 -5.47 17.53 -6.06
CA LEU A 291 -5.76 18.58 -7.05
C LEU A 291 -6.88 18.16 -8.00
N VAL A 292 -6.96 16.86 -8.28
CA VAL A 292 -7.99 16.22 -9.10
C VAL A 292 -8.46 14.97 -8.37
N ALA A 293 -9.75 14.66 -8.42
CA ALA A 293 -10.31 13.43 -7.89
C ALA A 293 -10.82 12.55 -9.04
N PRO A 294 -10.25 11.34 -9.23
CA PRO A 294 -10.58 10.49 -10.39
C PRO A 294 -11.95 9.79 -10.29
N TRP A 295 -12.59 9.77 -9.12
CA TRP A 295 -13.80 8.98 -8.86
C TRP A 295 -15.07 9.83 -8.71
N GLY A 296 -15.24 10.84 -9.57
CA GLY A 296 -16.47 11.63 -9.66
C GLY A 296 -16.59 12.80 -8.67
N ALA A 297 -15.67 12.94 -7.71
CA ALA A 297 -15.63 14.14 -6.87
C ALA A 297 -15.05 15.33 -7.66
N ALA A 298 -15.78 16.44 -7.72
CA ALA A 298 -15.30 17.66 -8.36
C ALA A 298 -14.45 18.48 -7.39
N VAL A 299 -13.16 18.60 -7.65
CA VAL A 299 -12.31 19.61 -7.00
C VAL A 299 -12.45 20.91 -7.79
N PRO A 300 -13.00 22.01 -7.20
CA PRO A 300 -13.12 23.26 -7.93
C PRO A 300 -11.75 23.76 -8.42
N PRO A 301 -11.62 24.25 -9.67
CA PRO A 301 -10.32 24.68 -10.21
C PRO A 301 -9.60 25.72 -9.34
N THR A 302 -10.35 26.62 -8.72
CA THR A 302 -9.81 27.62 -7.77
C THR A 302 -9.21 26.97 -6.53
N VAL A 303 -9.86 25.93 -5.98
CA VAL A 303 -9.35 25.16 -4.85
C VAL A 303 -8.10 24.40 -5.26
N ALA A 304 -8.10 23.76 -6.43
CA ALA A 304 -6.94 23.04 -6.95
C ALA A 304 -5.72 23.98 -7.14
N VAL A 305 -5.89 25.16 -7.74
CA VAL A 305 -4.80 26.13 -7.93
C VAL A 305 -4.25 26.63 -6.60
N LEU A 306 -5.13 26.97 -5.64
CA LEU A 306 -4.71 27.39 -4.30
C LEU A 306 -3.97 26.27 -3.55
N LEU A 307 -4.45 25.04 -3.65
CA LEU A 307 -3.83 23.87 -3.04
C LEU A 307 -2.46 23.59 -3.66
N ALA A 308 -2.34 23.66 -4.98
CA ALA A 308 -1.06 23.56 -5.69
C ALA A 308 -0.07 24.66 -5.24
N ALA A 309 -0.53 25.90 -5.12
CA ALA A 309 0.28 27.00 -4.61
C ALA A 309 0.79 26.76 -3.18
N LEU A 310 -0.03 26.13 -2.31
CA LEU A 310 0.40 25.75 -0.97
C LEU A 310 1.45 24.63 -0.97
N TYR A 311 1.31 23.61 -1.82
CA TYR A 311 2.33 22.57 -1.96
C TYR A 311 3.66 23.13 -2.50
N ILE A 312 3.59 24.02 -3.50
CA ILE A 312 4.76 24.72 -4.02
C ILE A 312 5.41 25.57 -2.92
N ALA A 313 4.62 26.35 -2.17
CA ALA A 313 5.13 27.14 -1.05
C ALA A 313 5.77 26.27 0.05
N ALA A 314 5.22 25.07 0.29
CA ALA A 314 5.74 24.14 1.27
C ALA A 314 7.07 23.53 0.80
N LEU A 315 7.19 23.21 -0.49
CA LEU A 315 8.45 22.78 -1.10
C LEU A 315 9.51 23.89 -1.08
N VAL A 316 9.14 25.13 -1.42
CA VAL A 316 10.03 26.31 -1.33
C VAL A 316 10.50 26.52 0.10
N TRP A 317 9.59 26.39 1.08
CA TRP A 317 9.94 26.44 2.50
C TRP A 317 10.94 25.33 2.87
N LEU A 318 10.74 24.10 2.40
CA LEU A 318 11.68 22.99 2.65
C LEU A 318 13.06 23.30 2.06
N VAL A 319 13.11 23.81 0.84
CA VAL A 319 14.37 24.21 0.17
C VAL A 319 15.07 25.33 0.95
N ASP A 320 14.36 26.40 1.35
CA ASP A 320 14.93 27.47 2.19
C ASP A 320 15.50 26.92 3.50
N ARG A 321 14.80 25.98 4.15
CA ARG A 321 15.28 25.32 5.37
C ARG A 321 16.57 24.55 5.13
N VAL A 322 16.65 23.77 4.04
CA VAL A 322 17.87 23.04 3.68
C VAL A 322 19.02 23.99 3.35
N LEU A 323 18.78 25.05 2.57
CA LEU A 323 19.81 26.05 2.24
C LEU A 323 20.37 26.72 3.49
N ARG A 324 19.52 27.08 4.46
CA ARG A 324 19.96 27.61 5.77
C ARG A 324 20.77 26.57 6.56
N GLU A 325 20.35 25.31 6.56
CA GLU A 325 21.08 24.23 7.23
C GLU A 325 22.46 24.01 6.62
N VAL A 326 22.57 24.00 5.28
CA VAL A 326 23.84 23.90 4.56
C VAL A 326 24.73 25.11 4.85
N TRP A 327 24.19 26.33 4.82
CA TRP A 327 24.94 27.55 5.13
C TRP A 327 25.48 27.55 6.57
N VAL A 328 24.67 27.15 7.56
CA VAL A 328 25.09 27.01 8.95
C VAL A 328 26.15 25.90 9.10
N ARG A 329 26.02 24.80 8.37
CA ARG A 329 27.03 23.73 8.34
C ARG A 329 28.36 24.22 7.80
N LEU A 330 28.38 24.91 6.66
CA LEU A 330 29.60 25.44 6.06
C LEU A 330 30.31 26.44 6.98
N ARG A 331 29.55 27.23 7.76
CA ARG A 331 30.13 28.20 8.71
C ARG A 331 30.58 27.59 10.03
N ASN A 332 29.84 26.63 10.58
CA ASN A 332 30.00 26.18 11.97
C ASN A 332 30.34 24.68 12.11
N ALA A 333 30.67 23.99 11.01
CA ALA A 333 30.93 22.55 10.95
C ALA A 333 29.84 21.69 11.63
N ARG A 334 28.58 22.15 11.63
CA ARG A 334 27.46 21.43 12.25
C ARG A 334 26.98 20.28 11.37
N PRO A 335 26.54 19.15 11.95
CA PRO A 335 26.00 18.04 11.17
C PRO A 335 24.69 18.44 10.47
N VAL A 336 24.40 17.82 9.31
CA VAL A 336 23.12 18.03 8.62
C VAL A 336 21.94 17.61 9.49
N GLN A 337 20.82 18.31 9.31
CA GLN A 337 19.57 18.09 10.04
C GLN A 337 18.54 17.38 9.14
N PRO A 338 17.42 16.91 9.70
CA PRO A 338 16.48 16.07 8.96
C PRO A 338 15.79 16.72 7.75
N ALA A 339 15.87 18.05 7.54
CA ALA A 339 15.23 18.67 6.38
C ALA A 339 15.85 18.21 5.06
N ILE A 340 17.18 18.00 5.02
CA ILE A 340 17.84 17.49 3.81
C ILE A 340 17.36 16.08 3.45
N MET A 341 17.08 15.24 4.46
CA MET A 341 16.54 13.89 4.25
C MET A 341 15.19 13.96 3.53
N LEU A 342 14.29 14.84 3.98
CA LEU A 342 12.97 15.02 3.37
C LEU A 342 13.06 15.65 1.98
N LEU A 343 14.05 16.51 1.72
CA LEU A 343 14.29 17.05 0.37
C LEU A 343 14.81 15.97 -0.58
N LEU A 344 15.74 15.12 -0.12
CA LEU A 344 16.25 13.97 -0.90
C LEU A 344 15.12 12.98 -1.22
N PHE A 345 14.23 12.74 -0.26
CA PHE A 345 13.00 11.99 -0.47
C PHE A 345 12.15 12.64 -1.57
N ALA A 346 11.84 13.93 -1.45
CA ALA A 346 11.03 14.66 -2.42
C ALA A 346 11.61 14.59 -3.84
N ALA A 347 12.92 14.76 -3.95
CA ALA A 347 13.65 14.69 -5.22
C ALA A 347 13.67 13.29 -5.83
N SER A 348 13.64 12.24 -5.00
CA SER A 348 13.64 10.85 -5.49
C SER A 348 12.36 10.47 -6.24
N MET A 349 11.22 11.10 -5.91
CA MET A 349 9.91 10.77 -6.52
C MET A 349 9.87 10.97 -8.04
N PRO A 350 10.06 12.19 -8.57
CA PRO A 350 10.04 12.39 -10.02
C PRO A 350 11.20 11.66 -10.70
N LEU A 351 12.36 11.55 -10.05
CA LEU A 351 13.52 10.86 -10.60
C LEU A 351 13.23 9.38 -10.83
N LEU A 352 12.79 8.67 -9.79
CA LEU A 352 12.55 7.23 -9.91
C LEU A 352 11.35 6.91 -10.80
N TYR A 353 10.30 7.72 -10.76
CA TYR A 353 9.13 7.52 -11.61
C TYR A 353 9.49 7.64 -13.10
N VAL A 354 10.16 8.72 -13.49
CA VAL A 354 10.51 9.02 -14.90
C VAL A 354 11.47 8.00 -15.49
N TYR A 355 12.39 7.44 -14.69
CA TYR A 355 13.33 6.41 -15.15
C TYR A 355 12.81 4.98 -15.00
N SER A 356 11.64 4.78 -14.39
CA SER A 356 11.04 3.45 -14.26
C SER A 356 10.31 3.01 -15.53
N GLU A 357 10.36 1.70 -15.84
CA GLU A 357 9.55 1.12 -16.92
C GLU A 357 8.04 1.34 -16.69
N TYR A 358 7.59 1.36 -15.44
CA TYR A 358 6.21 1.68 -15.10
C TYR A 358 5.80 3.09 -15.51
N GLY A 359 6.67 4.09 -15.34
CA GLY A 359 6.41 5.45 -15.81
C GLY A 359 6.26 5.51 -17.33
N LYS A 360 6.99 4.66 -18.06
CA LYS A 360 6.91 4.56 -19.52
C LYS A 360 5.62 3.87 -19.97
N TRP A 361 5.25 2.75 -19.34
CA TRP A 361 4.01 2.02 -19.59
C TRP A 361 2.75 2.84 -19.32
N ALA A 362 2.82 3.77 -18.36
CA ALA A 362 1.71 4.68 -18.08
C ALA A 362 1.22 5.47 -19.30
N LEU A 363 2.07 5.62 -20.33
CA LEU A 363 1.71 6.32 -21.57
C LEU A 363 0.91 5.46 -22.56
N ASP A 364 0.84 4.13 -22.38
CA ASP A 364 0.08 3.24 -23.27
C ASP A 364 -1.43 3.34 -23.02
N THR A 365 -1.84 3.66 -21.79
CA THR A 365 -3.24 3.89 -21.39
C THR A 365 -3.36 5.21 -20.65
N PRO A 366 -3.18 6.36 -21.34
CA PRO A 366 -3.08 7.68 -20.70
C PRO A 366 -4.35 8.11 -19.97
N ASP A 367 -5.49 7.51 -20.31
CA ASP A 367 -6.78 7.78 -19.70
C ASP A 367 -7.07 6.88 -18.48
N THR A 368 -6.19 5.92 -18.19
CA THR A 368 -6.35 4.97 -17.07
C THR A 368 -5.20 5.12 -16.07
N ASP A 369 -5.55 5.39 -14.81
CA ASP A 369 -4.53 5.50 -13.75
C ASP A 369 -4.29 4.15 -13.05
N PHE A 370 -3.18 3.49 -13.42
CA PHE A 370 -2.69 2.27 -12.77
C PHE A 370 -1.31 2.45 -12.12
N THR A 371 -0.66 3.59 -12.33
CA THR A 371 0.71 3.86 -11.84
C THR A 371 0.76 4.94 -10.76
N GLY A 372 -0.32 5.70 -10.53
CA GLY A 372 -0.36 6.73 -9.50
C GLY A 372 -0.17 6.19 -8.08
N ARG A 373 -0.52 4.91 -7.84
CA ARG A 373 -0.21 4.19 -6.59
C ARG A 373 1.29 4.14 -6.27
N TYR A 374 2.19 4.29 -7.24
CA TYR A 374 3.64 4.36 -7.00
C TYR A 374 4.09 5.68 -6.36
N LEU A 375 3.23 6.70 -6.29
CA LEU A 375 3.51 7.93 -5.54
C LEU A 375 3.04 7.85 -4.08
N LEU A 376 2.41 6.75 -3.65
CA LEU A 376 1.87 6.60 -2.30
C LEU A 376 2.82 7.05 -1.16
N PRO A 377 4.15 6.84 -1.22
CA PRO A 377 5.06 7.33 -0.18
C PRO A 377 5.02 8.85 0.07
N ILE A 378 4.47 9.64 -0.87
CA ILE A 378 4.19 11.06 -0.65
C ILE A 378 3.30 11.29 0.59
N ALA A 379 2.50 10.30 0.99
CA ALA A 379 1.71 10.29 2.22
C ALA A 379 2.55 10.44 3.51
N SER A 380 3.84 10.06 3.49
CA SER A 380 4.79 10.33 4.58
C SER A 380 5.34 11.75 4.51
N LEU A 381 5.58 12.27 3.31
CA LEU A 381 6.29 13.53 3.09
C LEU A 381 5.37 14.76 3.17
N ALA A 382 4.29 14.75 2.40
CA ALA A 382 3.36 15.87 2.24
C ALA A 382 2.86 16.46 3.57
N PRO A 383 2.32 15.66 4.52
CA PRO A 383 1.83 16.21 5.79
C PRO A 383 2.95 16.86 6.62
N LEU A 384 4.18 16.33 6.56
CA LEU A 384 5.32 16.89 7.29
C LEU A 384 5.72 18.26 6.74
N VAL A 385 5.84 18.37 5.42
CA VAL A 385 6.30 19.60 4.77
C VAL A 385 5.23 20.71 4.85
N LEU A 386 3.96 20.38 4.61
CA LEU A 386 2.84 21.30 4.80
C LEU A 386 2.74 21.80 6.25
N ALA A 387 2.85 20.89 7.23
CA ALA A 387 2.83 21.29 8.64
C ALA A 387 4.01 22.20 9.02
N GLY A 388 5.16 22.01 8.37
CA GLY A 388 6.32 22.88 8.47
C GLY A 388 6.04 24.31 8.00
N LEU A 389 5.42 24.46 6.83
CA LEU A 389 4.96 25.74 6.30
C LEU A 389 3.89 26.37 7.19
N ILE A 390 2.85 25.61 7.56
CA ILE A 390 1.76 26.06 8.45
C ILE A 390 2.33 26.60 9.77
N ARG A 391 3.33 25.93 10.34
CA ARG A 391 4.03 26.42 11.53
C ARG A 391 4.80 27.71 11.27
N ALA A 392 5.48 27.82 10.14
CA ALA A 392 6.26 29.00 9.79
C ALA A 392 5.35 30.24 9.67
N VAL A 393 4.23 30.11 8.95
CA VAL A 393 3.20 31.15 8.84
C VAL A 393 2.53 31.39 10.20
N GLY A 394 2.19 30.32 10.91
CA GLY A 394 1.57 30.35 12.25
C GLY A 394 2.38 31.10 13.31
N ARG A 395 3.71 31.19 13.15
CA ARG A 395 4.57 32.00 14.02
C ARG A 395 4.42 33.50 13.78
N ALA A 396 4.09 33.90 12.55
CA ALA A 396 3.77 35.28 12.22
C ALA A 396 2.30 35.61 12.54
N SER A 397 1.38 34.70 12.22
CA SER A 397 -0.03 34.81 12.56
C SER A 397 -0.64 33.43 12.76
N PHE A 398 -1.05 33.14 14.00
CA PHE A 398 -1.67 31.86 14.36
C PHE A 398 -2.94 31.60 13.54
N LEU A 399 -3.77 32.64 13.32
CA LEU A 399 -5.00 32.54 12.54
C LEU A 399 -4.74 32.19 11.07
N LEU A 400 -3.69 32.74 10.45
CA LEU A 400 -3.32 32.38 9.07
C LEU A 400 -2.85 30.92 8.99
N GLY A 401 -2.01 30.47 9.93
CA GLY A 401 -1.59 29.08 9.98
C GLY A 401 -2.77 28.12 10.19
N LEU A 402 -3.72 28.48 11.06
CA LEU A 402 -4.94 27.70 11.27
C LEU A 402 -5.85 27.71 10.03
N GLY A 403 -6.01 28.85 9.38
CA GLY A 403 -6.75 28.99 8.13
C GLY A 403 -6.17 28.15 7.00
N MET A 404 -4.84 28.10 6.87
CA MET A 404 -4.16 27.23 5.90
C MET A 404 -4.43 25.75 6.19
N LEU A 405 -4.33 25.32 7.45
CA LEU A 405 -4.65 23.94 7.83
C LEU A 405 -6.11 23.60 7.51
N ALA A 406 -7.05 24.47 7.90
CA ALA A 406 -8.46 24.28 7.64
C ALA A 406 -8.77 24.22 6.14
N PHE A 407 -8.13 25.07 5.33
CA PHE A 407 -8.27 25.06 3.88
C PHE A 407 -7.81 23.74 3.27
N VAL A 408 -6.62 23.24 3.63
CA VAL A 408 -6.12 21.96 3.09
C VAL A 408 -7.00 20.79 3.51
N LEU A 409 -7.45 20.76 4.77
CA LEU A 409 -8.36 19.71 5.24
C LEU A 409 -9.72 19.77 4.52
N ALA A 410 -10.25 20.97 4.27
CA ALA A 410 -11.48 21.15 3.50
C ALA A 410 -11.31 20.71 2.04
N ALA A 411 -10.19 21.07 1.40
CA ALA A 411 -9.89 20.64 0.04
C ALA A 411 -9.69 19.10 -0.05
N ASN A 412 -9.07 18.49 0.95
CA ASN A 412 -9.02 17.02 1.01
C ASN A 412 -10.43 16.44 1.20
N ALA A 413 -11.25 17.01 2.09
CA ALA A 413 -12.63 16.57 2.30
C ALA A 413 -13.48 16.64 1.02
N THR A 414 -13.26 17.61 0.13
CA THR A 414 -13.99 17.65 -1.15
C THR A 414 -13.69 16.45 -2.04
N THR A 415 -12.51 15.81 -1.90
CA THR A 415 -12.22 14.57 -2.65
C THR A 415 -13.02 13.35 -2.17
N TYR A 416 -13.59 13.41 -0.95
CA TYR A 416 -14.50 12.38 -0.42
C TYR A 416 -15.97 12.71 -0.75
N ALA A 417 -16.31 14.00 -0.82
CA ALA A 417 -17.67 14.43 -1.10
C ALA A 417 -18.05 14.12 -2.55
N GLY A 418 -19.05 13.25 -2.73
CA GLY A 418 -19.54 12.85 -4.06
C GLY A 418 -18.70 11.78 -4.77
N ALA A 419 -17.72 11.19 -4.08
CA ALA A 419 -17.01 10.04 -4.61
C ALA A 419 -17.90 8.79 -4.59
N ASP A 420 -17.88 8.01 -5.67
CA ASP A 420 -18.44 6.67 -5.67
C ASP A 420 -17.45 5.71 -4.99
N TYR A 421 -17.71 5.37 -3.73
CA TYR A 421 -16.80 4.53 -2.96
C TYR A 421 -16.69 3.10 -3.48
N ARG A 422 -17.71 2.56 -4.15
CA ARG A 422 -17.57 1.25 -4.81
C ARG A 422 -16.56 1.36 -5.94
N LEU A 423 -16.69 2.40 -6.77
CA LEU A 423 -15.78 2.69 -7.88
C LEU A 423 -14.31 2.84 -7.45
N VAL A 424 -14.08 3.50 -6.31
CA VAL A 424 -12.75 3.75 -5.74
C VAL A 424 -11.94 2.47 -5.52
N PHE A 425 -12.60 1.37 -5.17
CA PHE A 425 -11.97 0.07 -4.91
C PHE A 425 -12.13 -0.94 -6.05
N GLN A 426 -12.76 -0.55 -7.16
CA GLN A 426 -12.75 -1.36 -8.39
C GLN A 426 -11.41 -1.26 -9.10
N SER A 427 -11.13 -2.24 -9.94
CA SER A 427 -10.03 -2.16 -10.89
C SER A 427 -10.24 -0.96 -11.84
N PRO A 428 -9.18 -0.20 -12.19
CA PRO A 428 -9.26 0.88 -13.16
C PRO A 428 -9.86 0.46 -14.52
N TYR A 429 -9.79 -0.84 -14.88
CA TYR A 429 -10.35 -1.40 -16.11
C TYR A 429 -11.86 -1.67 -16.07
N PHE A 430 -12.46 -1.78 -14.88
CA PHE A 430 -13.89 -2.08 -14.70
C PHE A 430 -14.67 -0.88 -14.20
N CYS A 431 -13.98 0.06 -13.54
CA CYS A 431 -14.61 1.14 -12.83
C CYS A 431 -15.51 1.96 -13.77
N CYS A 432 -15.04 2.28 -14.97
CA CYS A 432 -15.74 3.22 -15.82
C CYS A 432 -17.01 2.65 -16.49
N TRP A 433 -17.06 1.36 -16.85
CA TRP A 433 -18.06 0.86 -17.82
C TRP A 433 -18.95 -0.29 -17.31
N ALA A 434 -18.48 -1.12 -16.36
CA ALA A 434 -19.25 -2.21 -15.77
C ALA A 434 -18.69 -2.59 -14.37
N PRO A 435 -19.02 -1.82 -13.31
CA PRO A 435 -18.49 -2.09 -11.98
C PRO A 435 -18.93 -3.47 -11.49
N LEU A 436 -17.98 -4.28 -11.02
CA LEU A 436 -18.27 -5.62 -10.53
C LEU A 436 -19.02 -5.56 -9.19
N PRO A 437 -19.91 -6.51 -8.89
CA PRO A 437 -20.62 -6.57 -7.62
C PRO A 437 -19.66 -6.75 -6.43
N SER A 438 -20.12 -6.39 -5.23
CA SER A 438 -19.33 -6.50 -3.99
C SER A 438 -19.10 -7.96 -3.54
N ASN A 439 -19.90 -8.90 -4.00
CA ASN A 439 -19.70 -10.34 -3.86
C ASN A 439 -20.24 -11.10 -5.09
N HIS A 440 -19.86 -12.37 -5.20
CA HIS A 440 -20.26 -13.26 -6.30
C HIS A 440 -21.10 -14.45 -5.80
N ASP A 441 -21.80 -14.34 -4.68
CA ASP A 441 -22.54 -15.47 -4.09
C ASP A 441 -23.56 -16.06 -5.07
N ALA A 442 -24.31 -15.21 -5.78
CA ALA A 442 -25.28 -15.64 -6.79
C ALA A 442 -24.61 -16.34 -7.99
N LEU A 443 -23.47 -15.83 -8.45
CA LEU A 443 -22.70 -16.43 -9.54
C LEU A 443 -22.14 -17.79 -9.10
N ILE A 444 -21.51 -17.85 -7.92
CA ILE A 444 -20.94 -19.08 -7.35
C ILE A 444 -22.04 -20.14 -7.14
N ALA A 445 -23.22 -19.73 -6.64
CA ALA A 445 -24.35 -20.63 -6.46
C ALA A 445 -24.84 -21.21 -7.79
N LEU A 446 -25.01 -20.37 -8.82
CA LEU A 446 -25.39 -20.80 -10.18
C LEU A 446 -24.37 -21.80 -10.75
N LEU A 447 -23.08 -21.48 -10.66
CA LEU A 447 -22.01 -22.35 -11.17
C LEU A 447 -21.98 -23.70 -10.45
N LYS A 448 -22.18 -23.71 -9.12
CA LYS A 448 -22.28 -24.94 -8.31
C LYS A 448 -23.52 -25.76 -8.67
N GLU A 449 -24.67 -25.13 -8.81
CA GLU A 449 -25.92 -25.78 -9.21
C GLU A 449 -25.78 -26.46 -10.59
N ARG A 450 -25.06 -25.82 -11.51
CA ARG A 450 -24.78 -26.36 -12.85
C ARG A 450 -23.61 -27.36 -12.86
N GLY A 451 -22.99 -27.65 -11.74
CA GLY A 451 -21.89 -28.62 -11.64
C GLY A 451 -20.63 -28.21 -12.41
N VAL A 452 -20.39 -26.89 -12.54
CA VAL A 452 -19.20 -26.36 -13.21
C VAL A 452 -17.96 -26.72 -12.39
N GLN A 453 -16.91 -27.14 -13.10
CA GLN A 453 -15.64 -27.55 -12.50
C GLN A 453 -14.55 -26.50 -12.66
N LEU A 454 -14.58 -25.73 -13.75
CA LEU A 454 -13.63 -24.66 -14.01
C LEU A 454 -14.34 -23.48 -14.69
N VAL A 455 -14.16 -22.29 -14.13
CA VAL A 455 -14.63 -21.04 -14.71
C VAL A 455 -13.55 -20.48 -15.64
N VAL A 456 -13.93 -20.09 -16.84
CA VAL A 456 -13.08 -19.35 -17.77
C VAL A 456 -13.60 -17.93 -17.84
N GLY A 457 -12.77 -16.96 -17.47
CA GLY A 457 -13.17 -15.55 -17.41
C GLY A 457 -12.02 -14.67 -16.94
N THR A 458 -12.23 -13.35 -16.94
CA THR A 458 -11.17 -12.40 -16.61
C THR A 458 -10.66 -12.60 -15.18
N HIS A 459 -9.37 -12.39 -14.95
CA HIS A 459 -8.76 -12.54 -13.63
C HIS A 459 -9.36 -11.60 -12.59
N TRP A 460 -9.84 -10.42 -13.02
CA TRP A 460 -10.53 -9.44 -12.17
C TRP A 460 -11.75 -10.00 -11.45
N MET A 461 -12.50 -10.89 -12.11
CA MET A 461 -13.62 -11.61 -11.51
C MET A 461 -13.16 -13.00 -11.00
N GLY A 462 -12.37 -13.72 -11.79
CA GLY A 462 -11.96 -15.10 -11.52
C GLY A 462 -11.21 -15.25 -10.19
N HIS A 463 -10.25 -14.38 -9.91
CA HIS A 463 -9.51 -14.42 -8.63
C HIS A 463 -10.43 -14.17 -7.44
N ARG A 464 -11.42 -13.29 -7.59
CA ARG A 464 -12.44 -13.03 -6.56
C ARG A 464 -13.31 -14.26 -6.33
N VAL A 465 -13.77 -14.93 -7.41
CA VAL A 465 -14.52 -16.19 -7.31
C VAL A 465 -13.69 -17.27 -6.60
N ILE A 466 -12.40 -17.39 -6.87
CA ILE A 466 -11.51 -18.33 -6.16
C ILE A 466 -11.47 -17.99 -4.66
N PHE A 467 -11.25 -16.72 -4.31
CA PHE A 467 -11.19 -16.27 -2.92
C PHE A 467 -12.50 -16.48 -2.16
N GLU A 468 -13.60 -15.96 -2.69
CA GLU A 468 -14.93 -15.97 -2.07
C GLU A 468 -15.49 -17.39 -1.95
N SER A 469 -15.16 -18.28 -2.90
CA SER A 469 -15.52 -19.70 -2.84
C SER A 469 -14.58 -20.56 -1.99
N ALA A 470 -13.55 -19.99 -1.35
CA ALA A 470 -12.50 -20.71 -0.63
C ALA A 470 -11.81 -21.80 -1.48
N ARG A 471 -11.52 -21.48 -2.75
CA ARG A 471 -10.99 -22.38 -3.80
C ARG A 471 -11.93 -23.52 -4.22
N THR A 472 -13.21 -23.52 -3.82
CA THR A 472 -14.19 -24.53 -4.29
C THR A 472 -14.68 -24.28 -5.71
N MET A 473 -14.47 -23.07 -6.25
CA MET A 473 -14.75 -22.72 -7.64
C MET A 473 -13.46 -22.22 -8.31
N PRO A 474 -12.69 -23.12 -8.96
CA PRO A 474 -11.52 -22.74 -9.75
C PRO A 474 -11.87 -21.79 -10.88
N ALA A 475 -10.99 -20.83 -11.17
CA ALA A 475 -11.13 -19.92 -12.29
C ALA A 475 -9.80 -19.73 -13.02
N PHE A 476 -9.85 -19.54 -14.33
CA PHE A 476 -8.67 -19.38 -15.17
C PHE A 476 -8.91 -18.33 -16.25
N ASP A 477 -8.02 -17.34 -16.32
CA ASP A 477 -8.02 -16.32 -17.37
C ASP A 477 -7.16 -16.78 -18.54
N TYR A 478 -7.78 -17.58 -19.42
CA TYR A 478 -7.07 -18.14 -20.57
C TYR A 478 -6.53 -17.04 -21.50
N PHE A 479 -7.31 -15.98 -21.71
CA PHE A 479 -6.92 -14.94 -22.65
C PHE A 479 -5.71 -14.15 -22.12
N ASP A 480 -5.76 -13.68 -20.88
CA ASP A 480 -4.65 -12.94 -20.28
C ASP A 480 -3.37 -13.79 -20.27
N ILE A 481 -3.47 -15.04 -19.81
CA ILE A 481 -2.31 -15.91 -19.58
C ILE A 481 -1.72 -16.48 -20.88
N GLU A 482 -2.55 -17.05 -21.76
CA GLU A 482 -2.07 -17.80 -22.94
C GLU A 482 -1.98 -16.94 -24.21
N VAL A 483 -2.70 -15.80 -24.25
CA VAL A 483 -2.73 -14.92 -25.43
C VAL A 483 -1.98 -13.61 -25.17
N SER A 484 -2.21 -12.95 -24.02
CA SER A 484 -1.60 -11.66 -23.69
C SER A 484 -0.28 -11.75 -22.93
N GLY A 485 0.14 -12.95 -22.48
CA GLY A 485 1.38 -13.13 -21.72
C GLY A 485 1.30 -12.62 -20.27
N GLY A 486 0.09 -12.55 -19.73
CA GLY A 486 -0.20 -12.19 -18.34
C GLY A 486 0.38 -13.19 -17.34
N ALA A 487 0.42 -12.77 -16.08
CA ALA A 487 1.04 -13.55 -15.01
C ALA A 487 0.09 -14.67 -14.54
N ASP A 488 0.52 -15.93 -14.69
CA ASP A 488 -0.20 -17.08 -14.14
C ASP A 488 -0.04 -17.15 -12.62
N ARG A 489 -1.09 -16.75 -11.90
CA ARG A 489 -1.14 -16.73 -10.44
C ARG A 489 -1.51 -18.09 -9.83
N PHE A 490 -2.15 -18.96 -10.62
CA PHE A 490 -2.71 -20.24 -10.17
C PHE A 490 -2.45 -21.32 -11.24
N PRO A 491 -1.17 -21.69 -11.47
CA PRO A 491 -0.78 -22.61 -12.53
C PRO A 491 -1.43 -23.99 -12.40
N GLU A 492 -1.86 -24.38 -11.19
CA GLU A 492 -2.62 -25.61 -10.96
C GLU A 492 -3.93 -25.70 -11.75
N TYR A 493 -4.55 -24.57 -12.12
CA TYR A 493 -5.79 -24.54 -12.91
C TYR A 493 -5.53 -24.60 -14.41
N ARG A 494 -4.33 -24.20 -14.87
CA ARG A 494 -3.91 -24.39 -16.27
C ARG A 494 -3.92 -25.87 -16.64
N GLU A 495 -3.39 -26.73 -15.76
CA GLU A 495 -3.34 -28.18 -15.95
C GLU A 495 -4.73 -28.83 -16.15
N TRP A 496 -5.80 -28.17 -15.71
CA TRP A 496 -7.15 -28.70 -15.88
C TRP A 496 -7.62 -28.61 -17.33
N LEU A 497 -7.10 -27.66 -18.11
CA LEU A 497 -7.35 -27.55 -19.54
C LEU A 497 -6.65 -28.64 -20.36
N HIS A 498 -5.70 -29.38 -19.76
CA HIS A 498 -4.99 -30.49 -20.39
C HIS A 498 -5.61 -31.86 -20.08
N LYS A 499 -6.69 -31.93 -19.29
CA LYS A 499 -7.36 -33.20 -18.95
C LYS A 499 -8.20 -33.73 -20.11
N ASP A 500 -8.25 -35.06 -20.23
CA ASP A 500 -9.14 -35.78 -21.14
C ASP A 500 -9.98 -36.80 -20.33
N PRO A 501 -11.32 -36.65 -20.26
CA PRO A 501 -12.11 -35.59 -20.88
C PRO A 501 -11.89 -34.22 -20.20
N LEU A 502 -12.10 -33.16 -20.98
CA LEU A 502 -12.09 -31.79 -20.46
C LEU A 502 -13.10 -31.63 -19.31
N PRO A 503 -12.75 -30.86 -18.26
CA PRO A 503 -13.68 -30.58 -17.19
C PRO A 503 -14.89 -29.79 -17.70
N LYS A 504 -16.00 -29.84 -16.97
CA LYS A 504 -17.17 -29.03 -17.30
C LYS A 504 -16.85 -27.54 -17.11
N LEU A 505 -16.71 -26.82 -18.22
CA LEU A 505 -16.37 -25.40 -18.24
C LEU A 505 -17.61 -24.50 -18.22
N ALA A 506 -17.48 -23.34 -17.61
CA ALA A 506 -18.38 -22.21 -17.85
C ALA A 506 -17.56 -20.99 -18.28
N TYR A 507 -18.00 -20.31 -19.32
CA TYR A 507 -17.42 -19.02 -19.71
C TYR A 507 -18.23 -17.91 -19.06
N VAL A 508 -17.56 -17.09 -18.25
CA VAL A 508 -18.21 -15.99 -17.52
C VAL A 508 -17.59 -14.69 -18.02
N LEU A 509 -18.37 -13.97 -18.82
CA LEU A 509 -17.96 -12.71 -19.44
C LEU A 509 -18.69 -11.55 -18.78
N VAL A 510 -18.05 -10.39 -18.74
CA VAL A 510 -18.66 -9.15 -18.26
C VAL A 510 -19.27 -8.44 -19.45
N ARG A 511 -20.51 -7.98 -19.26
CA ARG A 511 -21.30 -7.32 -20.28
C ARG A 511 -21.46 -5.82 -19.95
N SER A 512 -21.45 -4.97 -20.97
CA SER A 512 -21.87 -3.58 -20.83
C SER A 512 -23.41 -3.44 -20.79
N PRO A 513 -23.97 -2.46 -20.04
CA PRO A 513 -25.41 -2.21 -20.04
C PRO A 513 -25.96 -1.99 -21.47
N GLY A 514 -26.95 -2.79 -21.86
CA GLY A 514 -27.58 -2.72 -23.19
C GLY A 514 -26.91 -3.55 -24.29
N GLU A 515 -25.78 -4.20 -24.01
CA GLU A 515 -25.12 -5.11 -24.96
C GLU A 515 -25.86 -6.46 -25.03
N GLU A 516 -26.61 -6.71 -26.10
CA GLU A 516 -27.45 -7.91 -26.17
C GLU A 516 -26.64 -9.17 -26.47
N ARG A 517 -25.60 -9.07 -27.31
CA ARG A 517 -24.73 -10.16 -27.76
C ARG A 517 -23.27 -9.82 -27.52
N LEU A 518 -22.51 -10.82 -27.09
CA LEU A 518 -21.06 -10.79 -26.96
C LEU A 518 -20.40 -11.59 -28.10
N PRO A 519 -19.13 -11.36 -28.42
CA PRO A 519 -18.41 -12.10 -29.47
C PRO A 519 -18.46 -13.64 -29.31
N LEU A 520 -18.59 -14.12 -28.07
CA LEU A 520 -18.75 -15.55 -27.78
C LEU A 520 -20.08 -16.14 -28.27
N ASP A 521 -21.17 -15.36 -28.34
CA ASP A 521 -22.44 -15.81 -28.91
C ASP A 521 -22.25 -16.23 -30.37
N GLU A 522 -21.59 -15.38 -31.16
CA GLU A 522 -21.31 -15.60 -32.59
C GLU A 522 -20.36 -16.79 -32.79
N THR A 523 -19.30 -16.87 -31.99
CA THR A 523 -18.29 -17.93 -32.11
C THR A 523 -18.86 -19.31 -31.78
N LEU A 524 -19.73 -19.43 -30.76
CA LEU A 524 -20.36 -20.71 -30.43
C LEU A 524 -21.38 -21.15 -31.50
N GLU A 525 -22.07 -20.20 -32.13
CA GLU A 525 -22.96 -20.45 -33.27
C GLU A 525 -22.19 -20.94 -34.51
N GLU A 526 -21.05 -20.31 -34.82
CA GLU A 526 -20.15 -20.75 -35.90
C GLU A 526 -19.60 -22.16 -35.66
N LEU A 527 -19.23 -22.47 -34.42
CA LEU A 527 -18.80 -23.80 -34.00
C LEU A 527 -19.95 -24.82 -33.93
N ARG A 528 -21.20 -24.38 -34.16
CA ARG A 528 -22.43 -25.18 -34.08
C ARG A 528 -22.59 -25.89 -32.74
N VAL A 529 -22.20 -25.22 -31.66
CA VAL A 529 -22.31 -25.72 -30.29
C VAL A 529 -23.58 -25.18 -29.66
N ARG A 530 -24.43 -26.07 -29.14
CA ARG A 530 -25.55 -25.64 -28.29
C ARG A 530 -25.01 -25.27 -26.90
N TYR A 531 -25.57 -24.23 -26.30
CA TYR A 531 -25.17 -23.74 -24.98
C TYR A 531 -26.37 -23.19 -24.21
N GLU A 532 -26.32 -23.32 -22.88
CA GLU A 532 -27.18 -22.56 -21.97
C GLU A 532 -26.53 -21.18 -21.76
N ARG A 533 -27.32 -20.12 -21.92
CA ARG A 533 -26.90 -18.74 -21.70
C ARG A 533 -27.72 -18.15 -20.55
N VAL A 534 -27.05 -17.78 -19.46
CA VAL A 534 -27.69 -17.20 -18.28
C VAL A 534 -27.14 -15.79 -18.09
N VAL A 535 -28.04 -14.81 -18.04
CA VAL A 535 -27.69 -13.42 -17.73
C VAL A 535 -27.85 -13.21 -16.23
N LEU A 536 -26.76 -12.83 -15.57
CA LEU A 536 -26.69 -12.48 -14.15
C LEU A 536 -25.88 -11.19 -14.02
N GLU A 537 -26.53 -10.04 -14.22
CA GLU A 537 -25.85 -8.74 -14.34
C GLU A 537 -24.78 -8.49 -13.25
N PRO A 538 -23.56 -8.05 -13.62
CA PRO A 538 -23.10 -7.66 -14.97
C PRO A 538 -22.56 -8.84 -15.81
N TYR A 539 -22.77 -10.08 -15.39
CA TYR A 539 -22.21 -11.27 -16.03
C TYR A 539 -23.17 -11.90 -17.05
N VAL A 540 -22.56 -12.50 -18.07
CA VAL A 540 -23.21 -13.48 -18.93
C VAL A 540 -22.44 -14.79 -18.80
N VAL A 541 -23.16 -15.84 -18.41
CA VAL A 541 -22.62 -17.19 -18.17
C VAL A 541 -23.02 -18.08 -19.34
N TYR A 542 -22.02 -18.65 -20.01
CA TYR A 542 -22.20 -19.60 -21.11
C TYR A 542 -21.79 -21.00 -20.64
N LEU A 543 -22.68 -21.95 -20.86
CA LEU A 543 -22.50 -23.37 -20.53
C LEU A 543 -22.67 -24.20 -21.80
N PRO A 544 -21.60 -24.46 -22.55
CA PRO A 544 -21.64 -25.32 -23.73
C PRO A 544 -22.10 -26.76 -23.39
N GLU A 545 -22.95 -27.34 -24.23
CA GLU A 545 -23.43 -28.73 -24.07
C GLU A 545 -22.31 -29.75 -24.28
N ARG A 546 -21.35 -29.44 -25.16
CA ARG A 546 -20.10 -30.20 -25.32
C ARG A 546 -18.94 -29.41 -24.70
N PRO A 547 -17.87 -30.08 -24.24
CA PRO A 547 -16.65 -29.36 -23.90
C PRO A 547 -16.15 -28.55 -25.10
N VAL A 548 -15.89 -27.26 -24.88
CA VAL A 548 -15.27 -26.35 -25.84
C VAL A 548 -14.01 -25.85 -25.16
N HIS A 549 -12.85 -26.15 -25.71
CA HIS A 549 -11.58 -25.69 -25.15
C HIS A 549 -11.44 -24.17 -25.35
N PRO A 550 -10.91 -23.39 -24.39
CA PRO A 550 -10.79 -21.93 -24.54
C PRO A 550 -10.02 -21.48 -25.80
N LYS A 551 -9.04 -22.27 -26.24
CA LYS A 551 -8.35 -22.12 -27.53
C LYS A 551 -9.28 -22.09 -28.75
N GLU A 552 -10.39 -22.82 -28.74
CA GLU A 552 -11.38 -22.83 -29.84
C GLU A 552 -12.12 -21.49 -29.95
N VAL A 553 -12.31 -20.79 -28.83
CA VAL A 553 -13.04 -19.52 -28.78
C VAL A 553 -12.12 -18.29 -28.77
N GLY A 554 -10.84 -18.46 -28.42
CA GLY A 554 -9.76 -17.49 -28.68
C GLY A 554 -10.09 -16.05 -28.29
N TRP A 555 -10.19 -15.16 -29.29
CA TRP A 555 -10.49 -13.74 -29.09
C TRP A 555 -11.93 -13.45 -28.66
N ALA A 556 -12.85 -14.40 -28.78
CA ALA A 556 -14.25 -14.22 -28.39
C ALA A 556 -14.43 -14.08 -26.87
N ILE A 557 -13.43 -14.52 -26.11
CA ILE A 557 -13.33 -14.37 -24.66
C ILE A 557 -12.31 -13.29 -24.27
N ALA A 558 -11.79 -12.54 -25.25
CA ALA A 558 -10.90 -11.41 -25.00
C ALA A 558 -11.63 -10.31 -24.26
N TYR A 559 -10.89 -9.62 -23.40
CA TYR A 559 -11.38 -8.42 -22.75
C TYR A 559 -11.02 -7.19 -23.60
N PRO A 560 -11.96 -6.25 -23.82
CA PRO A 560 -11.62 -4.95 -24.39
C PRO A 560 -10.88 -4.14 -23.33
N TYR A 561 -9.55 -4.23 -23.35
CA TYR A 561 -8.69 -3.38 -22.52
C TYR A 561 -8.71 -1.93 -22.97
#